data_AF-A0AAD5ZFM6-F1
#
_entry.id   AF-A0AAD5ZFM6-F1
#
_cell.length_a   1.000
_cell.length_b   1.000
_cell.length_c   1.000
_cell.angle_alpha   90.00
_cell.angle_beta   90.00
_cell.angle_gamma   90.00
#
_symmetry.space_group_name_H-M   'P 1'
#
loop_
_entity.id
_entity.type
_entity.pdbx_description
1 polymer ?
#
loop_
_entity_poly.entity_id
_entity_poly.type
_entity_poly.pdbx_seq_one_letter_code
_entity_poly.pdbx_strand_id
1 'polypeptide(L)'
;MPGPMKVTSQGLWQGDDLLHFALPLLILQTCIVIGFTRSLHVAIFKPLRQPRVIAELIPYSYRVRTGYWYRTRYVPYGQWSKVNGRNSARTVSYRPEHQLYLKTIFPKQSLTTFETVANIGLLFFVFLVGLELNLKASGRGTARKGIIIATACIALPFALGASTSLFVHATISKGAHLSALLVFMGASFSITAIPIVARILAEFKLLETEMGRMALSVAAINDITAWILLALAIALSGSRSPLVSVWILLTAVSYGALLFVFLQPILAWMGRRTVEGSPVKELYVVTILVITLASAFVTDMIGIHGLFGAFIVGFLVPKEGPLAGAITEKVEDFTWYIPSSIFRHERSQD
;
A
#
# COMPACT_ATOMS: atom_id res chain seq x y z
N MET A 1 15.64 23.19 -10.86
CA MET A 1 15.50 22.00 -9.99
C MET A 1 16.88 21.38 -9.82
N PRO A 2 17.28 20.90 -8.63
CA PRO A 2 18.50 20.12 -8.54
C PRO A 2 18.34 18.84 -9.39
N GLY A 3 19.38 18.46 -10.14
CA GLY A 3 19.34 17.32 -11.06
C GLY A 3 19.08 15.98 -10.37
N PRO A 4 18.81 14.91 -11.14
CA PRO A 4 18.65 13.57 -10.58
C PRO A 4 19.93 13.12 -9.84
N MET A 5 19.77 12.48 -8.67
CA MET A 5 20.92 11.94 -7.95
C MET A 5 21.62 10.87 -8.79
N LYS A 6 22.95 10.89 -8.77
CA LYS A 6 23.75 9.81 -9.34
C LYS A 6 23.50 8.51 -8.56
N VAL A 7 23.46 7.39 -9.27
CA VAL A 7 23.10 6.09 -8.69
C VAL A 7 24.22 5.55 -7.81
N THR A 8 25.46 5.60 -8.29
CA THR A 8 26.65 5.03 -7.65
C THR A 8 27.70 6.10 -7.36
N SER A 9 28.35 5.99 -6.20
CA SER A 9 29.56 6.76 -5.87
C SER A 9 30.80 6.04 -6.39
N GLN A 10 31.84 6.80 -6.70
CA GLN A 10 33.18 6.29 -7.01
C GLN A 10 34.00 5.97 -5.74
N GLY A 11 33.47 6.32 -4.56
CA GLY A 11 33.98 5.91 -3.25
C GLY A 11 34.40 7.08 -2.35
N LEU A 12 34.27 6.89 -1.04
CA LEU A 12 34.60 7.89 -0.01
C LEU A 12 36.04 8.42 -0.14
N TRP A 13 36.98 7.52 -0.46
CA TRP A 13 38.40 7.84 -0.63
C TRP A 13 38.72 8.65 -1.89
N GLN A 14 37.77 8.76 -2.82
CA GLN A 14 37.88 9.62 -3.99
C GLN A 14 37.26 11.02 -3.76
N GLY A 15 36.85 11.31 -2.52
CA GLY A 15 36.27 12.60 -2.12
C GLY A 15 34.76 12.70 -2.31
N ASP A 16 34.10 11.61 -2.71
CA ASP A 16 32.64 11.57 -2.84
C ASP A 16 31.95 11.52 -1.47
N ASP A 17 30.95 12.37 -1.27
CA ASP A 17 29.99 12.22 -0.18
C ASP A 17 28.88 11.23 -0.58
N LEU A 18 28.88 10.07 0.07
CA LEU A 18 27.96 8.95 -0.17
C LEU A 18 26.48 9.34 0.02
N LEU A 19 26.18 10.36 0.82
CA LEU A 19 24.81 10.82 1.07
C LEU A 19 24.20 11.57 -0.12
N HIS A 20 25.00 11.94 -1.11
CA HIS A 20 24.54 12.56 -2.35
C HIS A 20 24.22 11.54 -3.47
N PHE A 21 24.39 10.25 -3.20
CA PHE A 21 24.15 9.18 -4.16
C PHE A 21 22.97 8.31 -3.76
N ALA A 22 22.18 7.85 -4.74
CA ALA A 22 20.93 7.17 -4.48
C ALA A 22 21.12 5.81 -3.79
N LEU A 23 22.06 4.96 -4.25
CA LEU A 23 22.23 3.61 -3.69
C LEU A 23 22.82 3.62 -2.26
N PRO A 24 23.95 4.30 -1.97
CA PRO A 24 24.50 4.30 -0.61
C PRO A 24 23.52 4.90 0.40
N LEU A 25 22.83 5.97 0.01
CA LEU A 25 21.81 6.59 0.84
C LEU A 25 20.60 5.67 1.06
N LEU A 26 20.13 4.95 0.03
CA LEU A 26 19.03 3.99 0.18
C LEU A 26 19.42 2.84 1.10
N ILE A 27 20.64 2.31 1.00
CA ILE A 27 21.16 1.29 1.91
C ILE A 27 21.16 1.82 3.34
N LEU A 28 21.74 3.00 3.57
CA LEU A 28 21.78 3.62 4.89
C LEU A 28 20.38 3.84 5.47
N GLN A 29 19.45 4.40 4.68
CA GLN A 29 18.07 4.61 5.07
C GLN A 29 17.38 3.28 5.44
N THR A 30 17.59 2.24 4.64
CA THR A 30 16.99 0.91 4.85
C THR A 30 17.55 0.27 6.13
N CYS A 31 18.86 0.35 6.36
CA CYS A 31 19.49 -0.11 7.60
C CYS A 31 18.97 0.62 8.83
N ILE A 32 18.83 1.95 8.76
CA ILE A 32 18.26 2.76 9.86
C ILE A 32 16.83 2.34 10.15
N VAL A 33 15.98 2.23 9.12
CA VAL A 33 14.56 1.86 9.29
C VAL A 33 14.44 0.45 9.85
N ILE A 34 15.17 -0.53 9.31
CA ILE A 34 15.14 -1.92 9.80
C ILE A 34 15.68 -1.99 11.22
N GLY A 35 16.85 -1.42 11.49
CA GLY A 35 17.49 -1.47 12.81
C GLY A 35 16.62 -0.83 13.90
N PHE A 36 16.01 0.32 13.59
CA PHE A 36 15.10 1.00 14.50
C PHE A 36 13.82 0.21 14.74
N THR A 37 13.15 -0.26 13.67
CA THR A 37 11.90 -1.02 13.80
C THR A 37 12.10 -2.36 14.51
N ARG A 38 13.19 -3.08 14.22
CA ARG A 38 13.53 -4.34 14.89
C ARG A 38 13.85 -4.12 16.37
N SER A 39 14.64 -3.09 16.69
CA SER A 39 14.96 -2.74 18.08
C SER A 39 13.71 -2.38 18.88
N LEU A 40 12.83 -1.53 18.32
CA LEU A 40 11.55 -1.19 18.95
C LEU A 40 10.66 -2.42 19.16
N HIS A 41 10.57 -3.30 18.15
CA HIS A 41 9.76 -4.50 18.27
C HIS A 41 10.27 -5.41 19.40
N VAL A 42 11.57 -5.69 19.44
CA VAL A 42 12.17 -6.57 20.45
C VAL A 42 12.10 -5.96 21.85
N ALA A 43 12.39 -4.66 21.98
CA ALA A 43 12.47 -4.00 23.29
C ALA A 43 11.10 -3.66 23.89
N ILE A 44 10.10 -3.32 23.07
CA ILE A 44 8.82 -2.77 23.54
C ILE A 44 7.64 -3.67 23.17
N PHE A 45 7.49 -4.01 21.89
CA PHE A 45 6.25 -4.66 21.42
C PHE A 45 6.21 -6.16 21.70
N LYS A 46 7.35 -6.84 21.68
CA LYS A 46 7.47 -8.27 21.99
C LYS A 46 7.09 -8.58 23.44
N PRO A 47 7.57 -7.84 24.47
CA PRO A 47 7.09 -7.98 25.85
C PRO A 47 5.58 -7.73 25.99
N LEU A 48 5.03 -6.80 25.20
CA LEU A 48 3.62 -6.40 25.24
C LEU A 48 2.70 -7.30 24.38
N ARG A 49 3.22 -8.38 23.78
CA ARG A 49 2.50 -9.28 22.86
C ARG A 49 1.78 -8.55 21.72
N GLN A 50 2.35 -7.43 21.27
CA GLN A 50 1.78 -6.62 20.19
C GLN A 50 2.32 -7.08 18.81
N PRO A 51 1.49 -7.03 17.75
CA PRO A 51 1.92 -7.30 16.38
C PRO A 51 3.11 -6.44 15.96
N ARG A 52 3.98 -7.00 15.12
CA ARG A 52 5.15 -6.28 14.59
C ARG A 52 4.74 -5.08 13.75
N VAL A 53 3.60 -5.17 13.06
CA VAL A 53 3.01 -4.07 12.27
C VAL A 53 2.87 -2.77 13.09
N ILE A 54 2.59 -2.84 14.39
CA ILE A 54 2.43 -1.65 15.24
C ILE A 54 3.75 -0.92 15.44
N ALA A 55 4.84 -1.68 15.68
CA ALA A 55 6.20 -1.13 15.79
C ALA A 55 6.62 -0.42 14.50
N GLU A 56 6.10 -0.88 13.36
CA GLU A 56 6.36 -0.32 12.05
C GLU A 56 5.58 0.98 11.77
N LEU A 57 4.44 1.23 12.43
CA LEU A 57 3.63 2.45 12.22
C LEU A 57 4.14 3.68 12.99
N ILE A 58 4.86 3.48 14.09
CA ILE A 58 5.33 4.56 14.97
C ILE A 58 6.38 5.47 14.34
N PRO A 59 7.39 4.97 13.61
CA PRO A 59 8.34 5.83 12.89
C PRO A 59 7.62 6.80 11.92
N TYR A 60 6.52 6.37 11.31
CA TYR A 60 5.73 7.18 10.36
C TYR A 60 4.99 8.30 11.06
N SER A 61 4.29 8.00 12.16
CA SER A 61 3.58 9.03 12.92
C SER A 61 4.55 10.09 13.46
N TYR A 62 5.76 9.68 13.85
CA TYR A 62 6.81 10.59 14.28
C TYR A 62 7.36 11.47 13.13
N ARG A 63 7.55 10.89 11.93
CA ARG A 63 7.95 11.64 10.71
C ARG A 63 6.87 12.62 10.24
N VAL A 64 5.59 12.27 10.36
CA VAL A 64 4.47 13.18 10.06
C VAL A 64 4.40 14.32 11.08
N ARG A 65 4.57 14.02 12.38
CA ARG A 65 4.56 15.01 13.48
C ARG A 65 5.75 15.98 13.44
N THR A 66 6.88 15.57 12.89
CA THR A 66 8.06 16.44 12.69
C THR A 66 7.91 17.42 11.52
N GLY A 67 6.72 17.50 10.90
CA GLY A 67 6.33 18.63 10.05
C GLY A 67 6.91 18.62 8.63
N TYR A 68 7.72 17.61 8.28
CA TYR A 68 8.29 17.49 6.94
C TYR A 68 7.21 17.33 5.86
N TRP A 69 6.12 16.63 6.21
CA TRP A 69 4.98 16.36 5.34
C TRP A 69 4.19 17.64 4.97
N TYR A 70 3.97 18.54 5.94
CA TYR A 70 3.21 19.78 5.73
C TYR A 70 3.97 20.77 4.83
N ARG A 71 5.31 20.82 4.92
CA ARG A 71 6.12 21.77 4.15
C ARG A 71 6.25 21.40 2.67
N THR A 72 6.11 20.13 2.30
CA THR A 72 6.29 19.66 0.91
C THR A 72 5.05 19.78 0.04
N ARG A 73 3.84 19.80 0.62
CA ARG A 73 2.59 19.72 -0.17
C ARG A 73 1.63 20.91 0.04
N TYR A 74 1.75 21.68 1.13
CA TYR A 74 0.84 22.77 1.47
C TYR A 74 1.55 24.05 1.94
N VAL A 75 2.56 24.51 1.22
CA VAL A 75 2.94 25.93 1.29
C VAL A 75 2.49 26.58 -0.01
N PRO A 76 1.25 27.10 -0.09
CA PRO A 76 0.95 28.08 -1.11
C PRO A 76 1.92 29.25 -0.91
N TYR A 77 2.62 29.60 -1.98
CA TYR A 77 3.29 30.89 -2.09
C TYR A 77 2.22 31.97 -1.79
N GLY A 78 2.29 32.66 -0.64
CA GLY A 78 1.56 33.91 -0.47
C GLY A 78 0.75 34.19 0.80
N GLN A 79 0.77 33.39 1.88
CA GLN A 79 0.14 33.85 3.14
C GLN A 79 1.10 34.67 4.01
N TRP A 80 1.30 35.92 3.61
CA TRP A 80 1.81 36.98 4.48
C TRP A 80 0.65 37.49 5.34
N SER A 81 0.63 37.15 6.64
CA SER A 81 -0.26 37.86 7.58
C SER A 81 0.44 39.13 8.05
N LYS A 82 -0.09 40.29 7.65
CA LYS A 82 0.32 41.59 8.17
C LYS A 82 -0.24 41.72 9.59
N VAL A 83 0.62 41.54 10.59
CA VAL A 83 0.35 42.01 11.95
C VAL A 83 1.35 43.12 12.26
N ASN A 84 0.84 44.33 12.48
CA ASN A 84 1.60 45.54 12.86
C ASN A 84 2.69 46.00 11.88
N GLY A 85 2.39 46.05 10.57
CA GLY A 85 3.26 46.70 9.58
C GLY A 85 4.64 46.07 9.38
N ARG A 86 4.95 44.96 10.06
CA ARG A 86 6.16 44.17 9.87
C ARG A 86 5.77 42.81 9.35
N ASN A 87 6.33 42.44 8.21
CA ASN A 87 6.22 41.12 7.63
C ASN A 87 6.90 40.10 8.57
N SER A 88 6.15 39.55 9.51
CA SER A 88 6.65 38.52 10.40
C SER A 88 6.11 37.18 9.94
N ALA A 89 6.93 36.44 9.19
CA ALA A 89 6.65 35.04 8.93
C ALA A 89 6.63 34.32 10.27
N ARG A 90 5.46 33.83 10.72
CA ARG A 90 5.43 32.77 11.73
C ARG A 90 5.95 31.49 11.06
N THR A 91 7.26 31.42 10.87
CA THR A 91 7.94 30.14 10.71
C THR A 91 7.76 29.42 12.03
N VAL A 92 7.00 28.32 12.03
CA VAL A 92 7.05 27.35 13.12
C VAL A 92 8.53 26.95 13.26
N SER A 93 9.19 27.51 14.28
CA SER A 93 10.62 27.35 14.48
C SER A 93 10.85 25.96 15.07
N TYR A 94 11.01 24.97 14.19
CA TYR A 94 11.44 23.63 14.58
C TYR A 94 12.89 23.70 15.05
N ARG A 95 13.20 22.94 16.12
CA ARG A 95 14.55 22.76 16.64
C ARG A 95 15.53 22.52 15.47
N PRO A 96 16.62 23.30 15.34
CA PRO A 96 17.52 23.26 14.18
C PRO A 96 18.12 21.86 13.93
N GLU A 97 18.25 21.07 14.99
CA GLU A 97 18.74 19.69 15.03
C GLU A 97 17.92 18.74 14.13
N HIS A 98 16.59 18.83 14.16
CA HIS A 98 15.72 17.96 13.36
C HIS A 98 15.74 18.32 11.87
N GLN A 99 16.01 19.59 11.54
CA GLN A 99 16.08 20.03 10.14
C GLN A 99 17.35 19.52 9.45
N LEU A 100 18.44 19.39 10.19
CA LEU A 100 19.70 18.85 9.68
C LEU A 100 19.55 17.35 9.38
N TYR A 101 19.02 16.57 10.34
CA TYR A 101 18.78 15.13 10.17
C TYR A 101 17.91 14.82 8.93
N LEU A 102 16.77 15.49 8.77
CA LEU A 102 15.84 15.22 7.68
C LEU A 102 16.38 15.69 6.32
N LYS A 103 17.16 16.78 6.27
CA LYS A 103 17.78 17.23 5.01
C LYS A 103 18.95 16.35 4.58
N THR A 104 19.70 15.81 5.53
CA THR A 104 20.90 15.03 5.28
C THR A 104 20.58 13.55 5.02
N ILE A 105 19.66 12.95 5.76
CA ILE A 105 19.36 11.50 5.66
C ILE A 105 18.12 11.21 4.81
N PHE A 106 17.16 12.14 4.69
CA PHE A 106 15.95 11.96 3.86
C PHE A 106 15.74 13.13 2.87
N PRO A 107 16.71 13.41 1.99
CA PRO A 107 16.54 14.43 0.96
C PRO A 107 15.38 14.06 0.01
N LYS A 108 14.68 15.07 -0.53
CA LYS A 108 13.50 14.86 -1.40
C LYS A 108 13.78 13.95 -2.59
N GLN A 109 15.01 13.97 -3.12
CA GLN A 109 15.42 13.16 -4.27
C GLN A 109 15.54 11.66 -3.94
N SER A 110 15.83 11.29 -2.68
CA SER A 110 15.96 9.89 -2.28
C SER A 110 14.61 9.26 -1.95
N LEU A 111 13.62 10.10 -1.62
CA LEU A 111 12.25 9.65 -1.37
C LEU A 111 11.67 8.91 -2.58
N THR A 112 11.93 9.37 -3.81
CA THR A 112 11.43 8.70 -5.02
C THR A 112 12.03 7.30 -5.20
N THR A 113 13.34 7.15 -5.00
CA THR A 113 14.00 5.83 -5.07
C THR A 113 13.49 4.90 -3.96
N PHE A 114 13.35 5.45 -2.74
CA PHE A 114 12.83 4.73 -1.59
C PHE A 114 11.38 4.29 -1.79
N GLU A 115 10.52 5.16 -2.33
CA GLU A 115 9.12 4.90 -2.70
C GLU A 115 9.02 3.83 -3.79
N THR A 116 9.92 3.84 -4.79
CA THR A 116 9.91 2.84 -5.86
C THR A 116 10.21 1.43 -5.30
N VAL A 117 11.25 1.31 -4.47
CA VAL A 117 11.59 0.03 -3.82
C VAL A 117 10.48 -0.40 -2.85
N ALA A 118 9.84 0.56 -2.17
CA ALA A 118 8.66 0.32 -1.36
C ALA A 118 7.55 -0.33 -2.18
N ASN A 119 7.16 0.30 -3.29
CA ASN A 119 6.01 -0.14 -4.06
C ASN A 119 6.24 -1.54 -4.66
N ILE A 120 7.47 -1.84 -5.09
CA ILE A 120 7.83 -3.19 -5.54
C ILE A 120 7.70 -4.21 -4.41
N GLY A 121 8.20 -3.90 -3.20
CA GLY A 121 8.03 -4.78 -2.04
C GLY A 121 6.56 -4.96 -1.65
N LEU A 122 5.75 -3.91 -1.75
CA LEU A 122 4.31 -3.95 -1.49
C LEU A 122 3.58 -4.83 -2.51
N LEU A 123 3.95 -4.76 -3.79
CA LEU A 123 3.39 -5.62 -4.83
C LEU A 123 3.61 -7.09 -4.51
N PHE A 124 4.84 -7.48 -4.15
CA PHE A 124 5.15 -8.86 -3.77
C PHE A 124 4.48 -9.28 -2.46
N PHE A 125 4.37 -8.35 -1.50
CA PHE A 125 3.62 -8.60 -0.27
C PHE A 125 2.14 -8.90 -0.55
N VAL A 126 1.49 -8.06 -1.36
CA VAL A 126 0.08 -8.23 -1.72
C VAL A 126 -0.14 -9.48 -2.58
N PHE A 127 0.83 -9.83 -3.42
CA PHE A 127 0.87 -11.11 -4.13
C PHE A 127 0.90 -12.31 -3.17
N LEU A 128 1.77 -12.29 -2.15
CA LEU A 128 1.81 -13.32 -1.10
C LEU A 128 0.48 -13.44 -0.36
N VAL A 129 -0.13 -12.30 -0.02
CA VAL A 129 -1.47 -12.30 0.57
C VAL A 129 -2.46 -13.00 -0.38
N GLY A 130 -2.47 -12.65 -1.67
CA GLY A 130 -3.31 -13.32 -2.67
C GLY A 130 -3.08 -14.83 -2.73
N LEU A 131 -1.82 -15.27 -2.67
CA LEU A 131 -1.40 -16.68 -2.67
C LEU A 131 -1.97 -17.44 -1.46
N GLU A 132 -1.91 -16.84 -0.27
CA GLU A 132 -2.42 -17.44 0.98
C GLU A 132 -3.96 -17.49 1.04
N LEU A 133 -4.66 -16.62 0.31
CA LEU A 133 -6.11 -16.47 0.40
C LEU A 133 -6.92 -17.64 -0.18
N ASN A 134 -7.27 -18.64 0.62
CA ASN A 134 -8.11 -19.76 0.17
C ASN A 134 -9.63 -19.50 0.31
N LEU A 135 -10.24 -18.86 -0.70
CA LEU A 135 -11.70 -18.64 -0.74
C LEU A 135 -12.51 -19.88 -1.12
N LYS A 136 -11.91 -20.90 -1.78
CA LYS A 136 -12.61 -22.13 -2.17
C LYS A 136 -13.00 -23.01 -0.98
N ALA A 137 -12.29 -22.86 0.14
CA ALA A 137 -12.62 -23.55 1.39
C ALA A 137 -13.83 -22.95 2.13
N SER A 138 -14.34 -21.79 1.70
CA SER A 138 -15.48 -21.14 2.33
C SER A 138 -16.78 -21.64 1.70
N GLY A 139 -17.55 -22.47 2.43
CA GLY A 139 -18.85 -22.93 1.98
C GLY A 139 -19.82 -21.78 1.66
N ARG A 140 -20.84 -22.03 0.82
CA ARG A 140 -21.83 -21.02 0.37
C ARG A 140 -22.48 -20.23 1.53
N GLY A 141 -22.63 -20.86 2.71
CA GLY A 141 -23.15 -20.19 3.92
C GLY A 141 -22.22 -19.13 4.50
N THR A 142 -20.90 -19.37 4.47
CA THR A 142 -19.89 -18.43 4.97
C THR A 142 -19.78 -17.20 4.08
N ALA A 143 -19.90 -17.37 2.76
CA ALA A 143 -19.91 -16.26 1.81
C ALA A 143 -21.07 -15.28 2.08
N ARG A 144 -22.28 -15.79 2.34
CA ARG A 144 -23.44 -14.94 2.65
C ARG A 144 -23.26 -14.17 3.95
N LYS A 145 -22.71 -14.81 4.99
CA LYS A 145 -22.36 -14.13 6.26
C LYS A 145 -21.30 -13.05 6.03
N GLY A 146 -20.27 -13.34 5.22
CA GLY A 146 -19.23 -12.38 4.86
C GLY A 146 -19.78 -11.14 4.16
N ILE A 147 -20.73 -11.29 3.22
CA ILE A 147 -21.37 -10.15 2.55
C ILE A 147 -22.13 -9.27 3.56
N ILE A 148 -22.88 -9.87 4.48
CA ILE A 148 -23.64 -9.12 5.50
C ILE A 148 -22.70 -8.34 6.43
N ILE A 149 -21.59 -8.96 6.84
CA ILE A 149 -20.59 -8.31 7.69
C ILE A 149 -19.90 -7.18 6.92
N ALA A 150 -19.51 -7.41 5.67
CA ALA A 150 -18.87 -6.42 4.81
C ALA A 150 -19.75 -5.18 4.59
N THR A 151 -21.03 -5.38 4.26
CA THR A 151 -21.96 -4.26 4.10
C THR A 151 -22.19 -3.51 5.40
N ALA A 152 -22.29 -4.19 6.54
CA ALA A 152 -22.37 -3.52 7.85
C ALA A 152 -21.10 -2.72 8.18
N CYS A 153 -19.92 -3.26 7.89
CA CYS A 153 -18.62 -2.59 8.08
C CYS A 153 -18.48 -1.34 7.22
N ILE A 154 -19.11 -1.29 6.04
CA ILE A 154 -19.05 -0.11 5.17
C ILE A 154 -20.14 0.89 5.52
N ALA A 155 -21.38 0.44 5.71
CA ALA A 155 -22.55 1.32 5.81
C ALA A 155 -22.46 2.29 6.99
N LEU A 156 -22.06 1.82 8.18
CA LEU A 156 -22.02 2.65 9.38
C LEU A 156 -20.92 3.73 9.30
N PRO A 157 -19.63 3.40 9.02
CA PRO A 157 -18.60 4.42 8.86
C PRO A 157 -18.86 5.35 7.66
N PHE A 158 -19.48 4.84 6.59
CA PHE A 158 -19.83 5.64 5.42
C PHE A 158 -20.85 6.71 5.79
N ALA A 159 -21.90 6.34 6.54
CA ALA A 159 -22.90 7.29 7.01
C ALA A 159 -22.27 8.36 7.91
N LEU A 160 -21.34 7.99 8.80
CA LEU A 160 -20.62 8.94 9.64
C LEU A 160 -19.72 9.87 8.80
N GLY A 161 -18.92 9.33 7.88
CA GLY A 161 -18.07 10.11 6.98
C GLY A 161 -18.87 11.07 6.10
N ALA A 162 -19.96 10.59 5.50
CA ALA A 162 -20.89 11.40 4.73
C ALA A 162 -21.51 12.52 5.59
N SER A 163 -21.89 12.22 6.84
CA SER A 163 -22.41 13.25 7.76
C SER A 163 -21.37 14.33 8.04
N THR A 164 -20.10 13.97 8.27
CA THR A 164 -19.03 14.95 8.47
C THR A 164 -18.79 15.82 7.25
N SER A 165 -19.03 15.31 6.04
CA SER A 165 -18.88 16.07 4.80
C SER A 165 -19.82 17.28 4.72
N LEU A 166 -21.03 17.19 5.31
CA LEU A 166 -21.99 18.30 5.36
C LEU A 166 -21.42 19.47 6.17
N PHE A 167 -20.79 19.17 7.31
CA PHE A 167 -20.13 20.18 8.15
C PHE A 167 -18.91 20.79 7.46
N VAL A 168 -18.11 19.96 6.78
CA VAL A 168 -16.92 20.43 6.02
C VAL A 168 -17.31 21.30 4.84
N HIS A 169 -18.37 20.94 4.11
CA HIS A 169 -18.88 21.74 2.99
C HIS A 169 -19.38 23.12 3.45
N ALA A 170 -20.08 23.16 4.58
CA ALA A 170 -20.61 24.40 5.17
C ALA A 170 -19.51 25.37 5.64
N THR A 171 -18.36 24.85 6.09
CA THR A 171 -17.31 25.64 6.76
C THR A 171 -16.08 25.92 5.89
N ILE A 172 -15.63 24.94 5.08
CA ILE A 172 -14.30 24.96 4.44
C ILE A 172 -14.41 24.95 2.90
N SER A 173 -15.30 24.15 2.30
CA SER A 173 -15.29 23.91 0.84
C SER A 173 -16.59 24.33 0.12
N LYS A 174 -16.99 25.61 0.24
CA LYS A 174 -18.23 26.13 -0.36
C LYS A 174 -18.32 25.98 -1.90
N GLY A 175 -17.20 25.76 -2.59
CA GLY A 175 -17.14 25.56 -4.04
C GLY A 175 -17.04 24.11 -4.52
N ALA A 176 -17.00 23.12 -3.61
CA ALA A 176 -16.89 21.71 -4.00
C ALA A 176 -18.27 21.08 -4.29
N HIS A 177 -18.31 20.12 -5.23
CA HIS A 177 -19.51 19.31 -5.47
C HIS A 177 -19.84 18.48 -4.23
N LEU A 178 -20.96 18.80 -3.58
CA LEU A 178 -21.40 18.16 -2.34
C LEU A 178 -21.53 16.63 -2.48
N SER A 179 -22.04 16.16 -3.62
CA SER A 179 -22.18 14.75 -3.94
C SER A 179 -20.84 14.01 -3.97
N ALA A 180 -19.82 14.60 -4.60
CA ALA A 180 -18.47 14.03 -4.63
C ALA A 180 -17.85 13.99 -3.23
N LEU A 181 -18.03 15.06 -2.45
CA LEU A 181 -17.50 15.15 -1.09
C LEU A 181 -18.16 14.13 -0.15
N LEU A 182 -19.48 13.92 -0.28
CA LEU A 182 -20.22 12.90 0.48
C LEU A 182 -19.68 11.51 0.24
N VAL A 183 -19.55 11.12 -1.04
CA VAL A 183 -19.06 9.79 -1.41
C VAL A 183 -17.58 9.63 -1.05
N PHE A 184 -16.76 10.66 -1.27
CA PHE A 184 -15.33 10.61 -0.95
C PHE A 184 -15.08 10.46 0.56
N MET A 185 -15.73 11.28 1.39
CA MET A 185 -15.59 11.22 2.85
C MET A 185 -16.19 9.92 3.41
N GLY A 186 -17.36 9.51 2.92
CA GLY A 186 -17.97 8.24 3.28
C GLY A 186 -17.08 7.06 2.93
N ALA A 187 -16.54 7.02 1.71
CA ALA A 187 -15.60 5.98 1.29
C ALA A 187 -14.38 5.97 2.20
N SER A 188 -13.72 7.12 2.39
CA SER A 188 -12.50 7.27 3.20
C SER A 188 -12.62 6.70 4.61
N PHE A 189 -13.78 6.82 5.25
CA PHE A 189 -14.01 6.32 6.61
C PHE A 189 -14.31 4.82 6.66
N SER A 190 -14.69 4.23 5.53
CA SER A 190 -15.07 2.81 5.40
C SER A 190 -13.95 1.90 4.87
N ILE A 191 -12.86 2.46 4.33
CA ILE A 191 -11.78 1.65 3.72
C ILE A 191 -10.99 0.90 4.79
N THR A 192 -10.91 -0.42 4.65
CA THR A 192 -9.99 -1.29 5.38
C THR A 192 -8.89 -1.82 4.46
N ALA A 193 -7.67 -1.95 4.98
CA ALA A 193 -6.55 -2.45 4.19
C ALA A 193 -6.40 -3.97 4.32
N ILE A 194 -6.83 -4.73 3.30
CA ILE A 194 -6.63 -6.20 3.22
C ILE A 194 -5.19 -6.61 3.59
N PRO A 195 -4.13 -5.96 3.06
CA PRO A 195 -2.78 -6.47 3.26
C PRO A 195 -2.35 -6.43 4.74
N ILE A 196 -2.82 -5.44 5.50
CA ILE A 196 -2.52 -5.31 6.93
C ILE A 196 -3.31 -6.33 7.75
N VAL A 197 -4.58 -6.54 7.41
CA VAL A 197 -5.41 -7.57 8.07
C VAL A 197 -4.81 -8.95 7.86
N ALA A 198 -4.41 -9.28 6.61
CA ALA A 198 -3.73 -10.51 6.28
C ALA A 198 -2.43 -10.69 7.07
N ARG A 199 -1.59 -9.65 7.14
CA ARG A 199 -0.36 -9.71 7.92
C ARG A 199 -0.61 -9.99 9.40
N ILE A 200 -1.57 -9.30 10.00
CA ILE A 200 -1.87 -9.47 11.42
C ILE A 200 -2.36 -10.90 11.67
N LEU A 201 -3.26 -11.42 10.82
CA LEU A 201 -3.74 -12.79 10.93
C LEU A 201 -2.62 -13.82 10.72
N ALA A 202 -1.68 -13.56 9.81
CA ALA A 202 -0.50 -14.39 9.59
C ALA A 202 0.41 -14.42 10.83
N GLU A 203 0.71 -13.24 11.40
CA GLU A 203 1.52 -13.09 12.61
C GLU A 203 0.90 -13.83 13.81
N PHE A 204 -0.43 -13.88 13.89
CA PHE A 204 -1.15 -14.65 14.91
C PHE A 204 -1.44 -16.10 14.54
N LYS A 205 -1.02 -16.58 13.36
CA LYS A 205 -1.33 -17.93 12.84
C LYS A 205 -2.83 -18.23 12.76
N LEU A 206 -3.64 -17.19 12.52
CA LEU A 206 -5.10 -17.27 12.43
C LEU A 206 -5.62 -17.39 11.00
N LEU A 207 -4.76 -17.29 9.98
CA LEU A 207 -5.16 -17.29 8.56
C LEU A 207 -6.03 -18.49 8.17
N GLU A 208 -5.70 -19.67 8.69
CA GLU A 208 -6.40 -20.91 8.33
C GLU A 208 -7.69 -21.13 9.12
N THR A 209 -7.93 -20.33 10.17
CA THR A 209 -9.14 -20.43 11.00
C THR A 209 -10.38 -19.92 10.25
N GLU A 210 -11.57 -20.35 10.66
CA GLU A 210 -12.81 -19.83 10.10
C GLU A 210 -12.92 -18.30 10.25
N MET A 211 -12.49 -17.78 11.41
CA MET A 211 -12.45 -16.34 11.68
C MET A 211 -11.48 -15.60 10.75
N GLY A 212 -10.29 -16.14 10.53
CA GLY A 212 -9.30 -15.56 9.61
C GLY A 212 -9.78 -15.55 8.16
N ARG A 213 -10.31 -16.68 7.67
CA ARG A 213 -10.90 -16.78 6.32
C ARG A 213 -12.08 -15.83 6.15
N MET A 214 -12.95 -15.70 7.16
CA MET A 214 -14.08 -14.76 7.13
C MET A 214 -13.61 -13.31 7.10
N ALA A 215 -12.67 -12.93 7.97
CA ALA A 215 -12.11 -11.57 8.02
C ALA A 215 -11.46 -11.17 6.69
N LEU A 216 -10.72 -12.09 6.06
CA LEU A 216 -10.10 -11.86 4.76
C LEU A 216 -11.13 -11.75 3.63
N SER A 217 -12.17 -12.60 3.63
CA SER A 217 -13.26 -12.50 2.66
C SER A 217 -14.03 -11.19 2.80
N VAL A 218 -14.29 -10.73 4.03
CA VAL A 218 -14.92 -9.42 4.30
C VAL A 218 -14.03 -8.29 3.80
N ALA A 219 -12.74 -8.33 4.10
CA ALA A 219 -11.78 -7.33 3.65
C ALA A 219 -11.71 -7.26 2.11
N ALA A 220 -11.76 -8.40 1.42
CA ALA A 220 -11.81 -8.47 -0.05
C ALA A 220 -13.04 -7.79 -0.64
N ILE A 221 -14.23 -8.05 -0.07
CA ILE A 221 -15.48 -7.41 -0.50
C ILE A 221 -15.43 -5.90 -0.23
N ASN A 222 -14.89 -5.49 0.92
CA ASN A 222 -14.75 -4.08 1.27
C ASN A 222 -13.85 -3.32 0.31
N ASP A 223 -12.73 -3.91 -0.09
CA ASP A 223 -11.78 -3.25 -1.00
C ASP A 223 -12.41 -3.08 -2.39
N ILE A 224 -13.06 -4.10 -2.94
CA ILE A 224 -13.83 -3.98 -4.20
C ILE A 224 -14.85 -2.83 -4.10
N THR A 225 -15.58 -2.77 -2.99
CA THR A 225 -16.58 -1.71 -2.76
C THR A 225 -15.94 -0.33 -2.65
N ALA A 226 -14.78 -0.22 -1.99
CA ALA A 226 -14.04 1.03 -1.86
C ALA A 226 -13.65 1.61 -3.22
N TRP A 227 -13.21 0.77 -4.16
CA TRP A 227 -12.86 1.23 -5.52
C TRP A 227 -14.07 1.64 -6.33
N ILE A 228 -15.21 0.95 -6.18
CA ILE A 228 -16.47 1.36 -6.80
C ILE A 228 -16.90 2.73 -6.26
N LEU A 229 -16.81 2.94 -4.95
CA LEU A 229 -17.15 4.21 -4.31
C LEU A 229 -16.17 5.32 -4.71
N LEU A 230 -14.87 5.03 -4.84
CA LEU A 230 -13.87 5.99 -5.30
C LEU A 230 -14.12 6.40 -6.75
N ALA A 231 -14.39 5.44 -7.64
CA ALA A 231 -14.74 5.70 -9.03
C ALA A 231 -16.02 6.56 -9.14
N LEU A 232 -17.00 6.30 -8.28
CA LEU A 232 -18.22 7.12 -8.16
C LEU A 232 -17.91 8.54 -7.67
N ALA A 233 -17.05 8.70 -6.65
CA ALA A 233 -16.64 10.01 -6.15
C ALA A 233 -15.95 10.84 -7.25
N ILE A 234 -15.07 10.23 -8.03
CA ILE A 234 -14.40 10.87 -9.17
C ILE A 234 -15.42 11.27 -10.24
N ALA A 235 -16.35 10.37 -10.60
CA ALA A 235 -17.38 10.67 -11.59
C ALA A 235 -18.29 11.84 -11.15
N LEU A 236 -18.64 11.91 -9.86
CA LEU A 236 -19.47 12.98 -9.29
C LEU A 236 -18.71 14.30 -9.09
N SER A 237 -17.37 14.27 -9.07
CA SER A 237 -16.55 15.47 -8.86
C SER A 237 -16.57 16.44 -10.03
N GLY A 238 -17.09 16.03 -11.20
CA GLY A 238 -17.13 16.87 -12.42
C GLY A 238 -15.77 17.14 -13.05
N SER A 239 -14.69 16.54 -12.52
CA SER A 239 -13.31 16.76 -12.99
C SER A 239 -13.00 16.05 -14.32
N ARG A 240 -13.73 14.98 -14.65
CA ARG A 240 -13.62 14.21 -15.90
C ARG A 240 -15.00 13.70 -16.34
N SER A 241 -15.13 13.32 -17.61
CA SER A 241 -16.36 12.67 -18.10
C SER A 241 -16.63 11.37 -17.33
N PRO A 242 -17.83 11.17 -16.76
CA PRO A 242 -18.20 9.94 -16.04
C PRO A 242 -17.98 8.64 -16.83
N LEU A 243 -17.97 8.74 -18.17
CA LEU A 243 -17.67 7.64 -19.08
C LEU A 243 -16.27 7.03 -18.84
N VAL A 244 -15.30 7.82 -18.37
CA VAL A 244 -13.95 7.33 -18.07
C VAL A 244 -13.99 6.32 -16.93
N SER A 245 -14.71 6.62 -15.83
CA SER A 245 -14.85 5.70 -14.70
C SER A 245 -15.51 4.38 -15.10
N VAL A 246 -16.51 4.44 -15.99
CA VAL A 246 -17.18 3.25 -16.52
C VAL A 246 -16.22 2.41 -17.37
N TRP A 247 -15.41 3.06 -18.24
CA TRP A 247 -14.41 2.35 -19.03
C TRP A 247 -13.33 1.68 -18.20
N ILE A 248 -12.84 2.36 -17.15
CA ILE A 248 -11.88 1.78 -16.19
C ILE A 248 -12.49 0.54 -15.54
N LEU A 249 -13.75 0.60 -15.08
CA LEU A 249 -14.42 -0.54 -14.45
C LEU A 249 -14.60 -1.72 -15.44
N LEU A 250 -15.07 -1.46 -16.66
CA LEU A 250 -15.27 -2.51 -17.67
C LEU A 250 -13.96 -3.17 -18.09
N THR A 251 -12.91 -2.37 -18.34
CA THR A 251 -11.59 -2.89 -18.71
C THR A 251 -10.99 -3.71 -17.57
N ALA A 252 -11.14 -3.28 -16.31
CA ALA A 252 -10.69 -4.03 -15.16
C ALA A 252 -11.37 -5.40 -15.00
N VAL A 253 -12.71 -5.43 -15.13
CA VAL A 253 -13.47 -6.69 -15.08
C VAL A 253 -13.05 -7.62 -16.22
N SER A 254 -12.90 -7.07 -17.43
CA SER A 254 -12.46 -7.85 -18.60
C SER A 254 -11.04 -8.40 -18.43
N TYR A 255 -10.13 -7.63 -17.85
CA TYR A 255 -8.76 -8.04 -17.57
C TYR A 255 -8.71 -9.14 -16.50
N GLY A 256 -9.45 -8.98 -15.40
CA GLY A 256 -9.59 -10.00 -14.37
C GLY A 256 -10.15 -11.32 -14.92
N ALA A 257 -11.16 -11.24 -15.79
CA ALA A 257 -11.72 -12.41 -16.47
C ALA A 257 -10.69 -13.06 -17.41
N LEU A 258 -9.89 -12.28 -18.14
CA LEU A 258 -8.82 -12.77 -19.00
C LEU A 258 -7.75 -13.51 -18.17
N LEU A 259 -7.31 -12.96 -17.04
CA LEU A 259 -6.39 -13.66 -16.14
C LEU A 259 -6.98 -14.99 -15.64
N PHE A 260 -8.26 -15.00 -15.27
CA PHE A 260 -8.92 -16.23 -14.82
C PHE A 260 -8.99 -17.30 -15.93
N VAL A 261 -9.29 -16.90 -17.16
CA VAL A 261 -9.42 -17.83 -18.30
C VAL A 261 -8.07 -18.32 -18.81
N PHE A 262 -7.06 -17.46 -18.92
CA PHE A 262 -5.79 -17.79 -19.57
C PHE A 262 -4.66 -18.07 -18.58
N LEU A 263 -4.50 -17.24 -17.54
CA LEU A 263 -3.39 -17.40 -16.60
C LEU A 263 -3.65 -18.56 -15.63
N GLN A 264 -4.88 -18.74 -15.14
CA GLN A 264 -5.18 -19.80 -14.18
C GLN A 264 -4.88 -21.22 -14.72
N PRO A 265 -5.24 -21.60 -15.96
CA PRO A 265 -4.87 -22.91 -16.49
C PRO A 265 -3.36 -23.09 -16.65
N ILE A 266 -2.63 -22.03 -17.03
CA ILE A 266 -1.17 -22.05 -17.16
C ILE A 266 -0.54 -22.29 -15.79
N LEU A 267 -0.94 -21.54 -14.76
CA LEU A 267 -0.44 -21.72 -13.39
C LEU A 267 -0.80 -23.10 -12.83
N ALA A 268 -2.02 -23.57 -13.08
CA ALA A 268 -2.45 -24.93 -12.70
C ALA A 268 -1.63 -26.02 -13.41
N TRP A 269 -1.28 -25.81 -14.69
CA TRP A 269 -0.41 -26.70 -15.42
C TRP A 269 1.02 -26.71 -14.85
N MET A 270 1.58 -25.54 -14.49
CA MET A 270 2.88 -25.43 -13.83
C MET A 270 2.87 -26.15 -12.48
N GLY A 271 1.81 -25.98 -11.69
CA GLY A 271 1.61 -26.68 -10.40
C GLY A 271 1.63 -28.19 -10.56
N ARG A 272 0.83 -28.74 -11.50
CA ARG A 272 0.77 -30.20 -11.77
C ARG A 272 2.09 -30.79 -12.27
N ARG A 273 2.94 -30.00 -12.93
CA ARG A 273 4.26 -30.43 -13.43
C ARG A 273 5.34 -30.40 -12.35
N THR A 274 5.04 -29.87 -11.17
CA THR A 274 5.98 -29.78 -10.06
C THR A 274 5.75 -30.99 -9.15
N VAL A 275 6.66 -31.95 -9.18
CA VAL A 275 6.53 -33.22 -8.44
C VAL A 275 6.82 -32.99 -6.96
N GLU A 276 5.95 -33.51 -6.09
CA GLU A 276 6.14 -33.50 -4.63
C GLU A 276 7.49 -34.14 -4.26
N GLY A 277 8.31 -33.43 -3.50
CA GLY A 277 9.64 -33.89 -3.05
C GLY A 277 10.81 -33.57 -4.00
N SER A 278 10.56 -33.00 -5.19
CA SER A 278 11.62 -32.49 -6.07
C SER A 278 11.80 -30.97 -5.93
N PRO A 279 13.02 -30.43 -6.04
CA PRO A 279 13.23 -28.98 -5.98
C PRO A 279 12.45 -28.30 -7.12
N VAL A 280 11.61 -27.33 -6.77
CA VAL A 280 10.83 -26.55 -7.73
C VAL A 280 11.80 -25.84 -8.67
N LYS A 281 11.54 -25.92 -9.98
CA LYS A 281 12.36 -25.22 -10.98
C LYS A 281 12.34 -23.72 -10.70
N GLU A 282 13.51 -23.13 -10.46
CA GLU A 282 13.64 -21.70 -10.19
C GLU A 282 13.03 -20.84 -11.30
N LEU A 283 13.07 -21.33 -12.54
CA LEU A 283 12.41 -20.71 -13.69
C LEU A 283 10.91 -20.48 -13.47
N TYR A 284 10.19 -21.38 -12.80
CA TYR A 284 8.76 -21.21 -12.52
C TYR A 284 8.50 -20.08 -11.52
N VAL A 285 9.32 -19.99 -10.47
CA VAL A 285 9.21 -18.91 -9.48
C VAL A 285 9.48 -17.57 -10.15
N VAL A 286 10.59 -17.45 -10.89
CA VAL A 286 10.94 -16.22 -11.62
C VAL A 286 9.84 -15.84 -12.61
N THR A 287 9.30 -16.80 -13.36
CA THR A 287 8.21 -16.55 -14.32
C THR A 287 6.98 -15.98 -13.62
N ILE A 288 6.58 -16.54 -12.47
CA ILE A 288 5.42 -16.06 -11.71
C ILE A 288 5.68 -14.64 -11.18
N LEU A 289 6.87 -14.35 -10.66
CA LEU A 289 7.21 -12.99 -10.20
C LEU A 289 7.22 -11.96 -11.33
N VAL A 290 7.71 -12.34 -12.51
CA VAL A 290 7.64 -11.48 -13.71
C VAL A 290 6.19 -11.26 -14.14
N ILE A 291 5.35 -12.29 -14.13
CA ILE A 291 3.91 -12.17 -14.40
C ILE A 291 3.24 -11.25 -13.36
N THR A 292 3.61 -11.33 -12.09
CA THR A 292 3.11 -10.44 -11.03
C THR A 292 3.46 -8.98 -11.34
N LEU A 293 4.70 -8.68 -11.69
CA LEU A 293 5.12 -7.32 -12.07
C LEU A 293 4.44 -6.84 -13.36
N ALA A 294 4.33 -7.69 -14.37
CA ALA A 294 3.64 -7.37 -15.62
C ALA A 294 2.15 -7.11 -15.38
N SER A 295 1.51 -7.88 -14.50
CA SER A 295 0.11 -7.70 -14.13
C SER A 295 -0.10 -6.40 -13.37
N ALA A 296 0.81 -6.04 -12.47
CA ALA A 296 0.80 -4.76 -11.77
C ALA A 296 0.89 -3.58 -12.74
N PHE A 297 1.81 -3.67 -13.71
CA PHE A 297 1.96 -2.68 -14.77
C PHE A 297 0.70 -2.52 -15.64
N VAL A 298 0.10 -3.63 -16.10
CA VAL A 298 -1.14 -3.58 -16.90
C VAL A 298 -2.30 -2.98 -16.09
N THR A 299 -2.38 -3.30 -14.81
CA THR A 299 -3.45 -2.77 -13.94
C THR A 299 -3.29 -1.26 -13.71
N ASP A 300 -2.05 -0.80 -13.53
CA ASP A 300 -1.70 0.63 -13.46
C ASP A 300 -2.05 1.37 -14.77
N MET A 301 -1.78 0.76 -15.93
CA MET A 301 -2.18 1.29 -17.24
C MET A 301 -3.70 1.43 -17.40
N ILE A 302 -4.48 0.53 -16.80
CA ILE A 302 -5.95 0.61 -16.79
C ILE A 302 -6.44 1.80 -15.95
N GLY A 303 -5.59 2.37 -15.09
CA GLY A 303 -5.97 3.42 -14.13
C GLY A 303 -6.49 2.87 -12.81
N ILE A 304 -6.17 1.60 -12.49
CA ILE A 304 -6.36 1.00 -11.18
C ILE A 304 -5.00 0.85 -10.52
N HIS A 305 -4.97 0.86 -9.19
CA HIS A 305 -3.74 0.66 -8.46
C HIS A 305 -3.05 -0.69 -8.78
N GLY A 306 -1.76 -0.68 -9.11
CA GLY A 306 -1.01 -1.88 -9.52
C GLY A 306 -1.04 -3.06 -8.54
N LEU A 307 -1.32 -2.79 -7.25
CA LEU A 307 -1.50 -3.82 -6.21
C LEU A 307 -2.56 -4.87 -6.57
N PHE A 308 -3.60 -4.49 -7.32
CA PHE A 308 -4.65 -5.41 -7.76
C PHE A 308 -4.12 -6.48 -8.71
N GLY A 309 -3.28 -6.08 -9.66
CA GLY A 309 -2.67 -7.01 -10.60
C GLY A 309 -1.85 -8.07 -9.87
N ALA A 310 -1.06 -7.65 -8.88
CA ALA A 310 -0.27 -8.54 -8.05
C ALA A 310 -1.14 -9.47 -7.18
N PHE A 311 -2.19 -8.92 -6.57
CA PHE A 311 -3.15 -9.68 -5.77
C PHE A 311 -3.84 -10.78 -6.58
N ILE A 312 -4.37 -10.45 -7.77
CA ILE A 312 -5.10 -11.41 -8.62
C ILE A 312 -4.17 -12.52 -9.07
N VAL A 313 -2.93 -12.21 -9.48
CA VAL A 313 -1.95 -13.24 -9.85
C VAL A 313 -1.70 -14.19 -8.67
N GLY A 314 -1.45 -13.66 -7.47
CA GLY A 314 -1.29 -14.47 -6.26
C GLY A 314 -2.51 -15.36 -5.99
N PHE A 315 -3.71 -14.79 -6.10
CA PHE A 315 -4.97 -15.51 -5.90
C PHE A 315 -5.17 -16.69 -6.86
N LEU A 316 -4.67 -16.59 -8.10
CA LEU A 316 -4.78 -17.62 -9.13
C LEU A 316 -3.74 -18.73 -9.02
N VAL A 317 -2.64 -18.51 -8.30
CA VAL A 317 -1.61 -19.55 -8.10
C VAL A 317 -2.23 -20.75 -7.35
N PRO A 318 -1.99 -22.00 -7.80
CA PRO A 318 -2.45 -23.19 -7.11
C PRO A 318 -1.89 -23.25 -5.69
N LYS A 319 -2.79 -23.40 -4.72
CA LYS A 319 -2.46 -23.46 -3.28
C LYS A 319 -1.98 -24.84 -2.84
N GLU A 320 -2.33 -25.85 -3.62
CA GLU A 320 -1.96 -27.24 -3.38
C GLU A 320 -0.65 -27.56 -4.10
N GLY A 321 0.23 -28.27 -3.41
CA GLY A 321 1.51 -28.73 -3.96
C GLY A 321 2.73 -27.84 -3.61
N PRO A 322 3.94 -28.25 -4.01
CA PRO A 322 5.20 -27.64 -3.59
C PRO A 322 5.45 -26.25 -4.20
N LEU A 323 4.71 -25.86 -5.24
CA LEU A 323 4.90 -24.59 -5.95
C LEU A 323 4.59 -23.38 -5.07
N ALA A 324 3.45 -23.38 -4.35
CA ALA A 324 3.09 -22.28 -3.47
C ALA A 324 4.12 -22.11 -2.34
N GLY A 325 4.53 -23.20 -1.70
CA GLY A 325 5.54 -23.18 -0.64
C GLY A 325 6.88 -22.62 -1.10
N ALA A 326 7.37 -23.05 -2.27
CA ALA A 326 8.64 -22.56 -2.82
C ALA A 326 8.59 -21.07 -3.19
N ILE A 327 7.45 -20.58 -3.67
CA ILE A 327 7.25 -19.15 -3.93
C ILE A 327 7.20 -18.38 -2.61
N THR A 328 6.42 -18.87 -1.63
CA THR A 328 6.33 -18.25 -0.31
C THR A 328 7.71 -18.13 0.32
N GLU A 329 8.50 -19.21 0.38
CA GLU A 329 9.84 -19.17 0.97
C GLU A 329 10.74 -18.12 0.31
N LYS A 330 10.80 -18.08 -1.03
CA LYS A 330 11.65 -17.11 -1.74
C LYS A 330 11.18 -15.65 -1.61
N VAL A 331 9.87 -15.41 -1.57
CA VAL A 331 9.30 -14.06 -1.55
C VAL A 331 9.10 -13.54 -0.13
N GLU A 332 8.80 -14.42 0.83
CA GLU A 332 8.63 -14.08 2.23
C GLU A 332 9.95 -13.58 2.81
N ASP A 333 11.08 -14.19 2.48
CA ASP A 333 12.39 -13.66 2.85
C ASP A 333 12.56 -12.23 2.33
N PHE A 334 12.37 -12.02 1.03
CA PHE A 334 12.48 -10.69 0.41
C PHE A 334 11.55 -9.65 1.06
N THR A 335 10.32 -10.04 1.37
CA THR A 335 9.28 -9.16 1.90
C THR A 335 9.39 -8.94 3.41
N TRP A 336 9.94 -9.90 4.16
CA TRP A 336 10.14 -9.80 5.61
C TRP A 336 11.30 -8.88 5.98
N TYR A 337 12.33 -8.84 5.11
CA TYR A 337 13.47 -7.94 5.24
C TYR A 337 13.17 -6.51 4.80
N ILE A 338 12.24 -6.27 3.88
CA ILE A 338 11.75 -4.93 3.54
C ILE A 338 10.59 -4.58 4.48
N PRO A 339 10.76 -3.66 5.45
CA PRO A 339 9.69 -3.36 6.41
C PRO A 339 8.42 -2.92 5.69
N SER A 340 7.26 -3.51 6.03
CA SER A 340 5.99 -3.06 5.41
C SER A 340 5.60 -1.64 5.80
N SER A 341 6.26 -1.12 6.81
CA SER A 341 6.38 0.28 7.12
C SER A 341 6.63 1.13 5.86
N ILE A 342 7.58 0.75 4.99
CA ILE A 342 7.99 1.50 3.79
C ILE A 342 6.80 1.68 2.83
N PHE A 343 5.88 0.72 2.82
CA PHE A 343 4.82 0.59 1.85
C PHE A 343 3.61 1.52 2.03
N ARG A 344 3.48 2.22 3.17
CA ARG A 344 2.26 3.03 3.46
C ARG A 344 2.26 4.44 2.85
N HIS A 345 3.24 4.79 2.02
CA HIS A 345 3.36 6.16 1.50
C HIS A 345 2.36 6.46 0.35
N GLU A 346 1.86 5.43 -0.33
CA GLU A 346 1.02 5.61 -1.54
C GLU A 346 -0.43 5.99 -1.23
N ARG A 347 -0.96 5.60 -0.06
CA ARG A 347 -2.40 5.77 0.25
C ARG A 347 -2.80 7.14 0.81
N SER A 348 -1.97 8.16 0.60
CA SER A 348 -2.24 9.55 1.00
C SER A 348 -2.21 10.52 -0.18
N GLN A 349 -2.25 9.98 -1.41
CA GLN A 349 -2.14 10.74 -2.64
C GLN A 349 -3.43 10.78 -3.48
N ASP A 350 -4.45 9.97 -3.16
CA ASP A 350 -5.71 9.91 -3.91
C ASP A 350 -6.93 10.28 -3.06
#